data_AF-A0A6G7YH20-F1
#
_entry.id   AF-A0A6G7YH20-F1
#
_cell.length_a   1.000
_cell.length_b   1.000
_cell.length_c   1.000
_cell.angle_alpha   90.00
_cell.angle_beta   90.00
_cell.angle_gamma   90.00
#
_symmetry.space_group_name_H-M   'P 1'
#
loop_
_entity.id
_entity.type
_entity.pdbx_description
1 polymer ?
#
loop_
_entity_poly.entity_id
_entity_poly.type
_entity_poly.pdbx_seq_one_letter_code
_entity_poly.pdbx_strand_id
1 'polypeptide(L)'
;MSHQANDDQTLGALVNQLTTQVPELIRSEIRLAQAEVAQKGKAAGVGIGMFSAAGLLAFFAFGTLVAAAVLALDLVLDAWLAALIVAVVLLAIAGVIALHGKNKVAEVGSPTPERAIDGIKDDVATIKGGSSA
;
A
#
# COMPACT_ATOMS: atom_id res chain seq x y z
N MET A 1 40.01 -55.19 -19.04
CA MET A 1 39.53 -54.59 -17.78
C MET A 1 40.17 -53.22 -17.64
N SER A 2 39.52 -52.16 -18.13
CA SER A 2 40.02 -50.77 -18.02
C SER A 2 38.92 -49.79 -18.44
N HIS A 3 37.96 -49.52 -17.56
CA HIS A 3 36.94 -48.48 -17.74
C HIS A 3 36.71 -47.63 -16.47
N GLN A 4 37.61 -47.68 -15.47
CA GLN A 4 37.35 -47.12 -14.14
C GLN A 4 38.08 -45.80 -13.81
N ALA A 5 38.71 -45.12 -14.78
CA ALA A 5 39.46 -43.87 -14.50
C ALA A 5 38.79 -42.59 -15.02
N ASN A 6 37.55 -42.67 -15.53
CA ASN A 6 36.89 -41.54 -16.20
C ASN A 6 35.68 -40.96 -15.44
N ASP A 7 35.10 -41.66 -14.46
CA ASP A 7 33.91 -41.16 -13.72
C ASP A 7 34.26 -40.05 -12.71
N ASP A 8 35.42 -40.10 -12.06
CA ASP A 8 35.83 -39.10 -11.06
C ASP A 8 36.12 -37.72 -11.68
N GLN A 9 36.44 -37.65 -12.98
CA GLN A 9 36.57 -36.38 -13.71
C GLN A 9 35.21 -35.76 -14.07
N THR A 10 34.13 -36.54 -14.10
CA THR A 10 32.79 -36.05 -14.49
C THR A 10 32.02 -35.45 -13.31
N LEU A 11 32.11 -36.04 -12.11
CA LEU A 11 31.37 -35.56 -10.94
C LEU A 11 31.90 -34.20 -10.45
N GLY A 12 33.23 -34.03 -10.44
CA GLY A 12 33.87 -32.74 -10.15
C GLY A 12 33.57 -31.67 -11.22
N ALA A 13 33.47 -32.07 -12.49
CA ALA A 13 33.09 -31.17 -13.57
C ALA A 13 31.62 -30.72 -13.45
N LEU A 14 30.69 -31.62 -13.11
CA LEU A 14 29.27 -31.29 -12.89
C LEU A 14 29.06 -30.36 -11.69
N VAL A 15 29.74 -30.61 -10.57
CA VAL A 15 29.69 -29.73 -9.39
C VAL A 15 30.26 -28.35 -9.72
N ASN A 16 31.36 -28.29 -10.47
CA ASN A 16 31.93 -27.02 -10.93
C ASN A 16 30.95 -26.26 -11.84
N GLN A 17 30.28 -26.96 -12.77
CA GLN A 17 29.29 -26.39 -13.68
C GLN A 17 28.02 -25.90 -12.96
N LEU A 18 27.55 -26.61 -11.93
CA LEU A 18 26.45 -26.19 -11.07
C LEU A 18 26.83 -24.95 -10.24
N THR A 19 28.05 -24.94 -9.69
CA THR A 19 28.59 -23.81 -8.92
C THR A 19 28.74 -22.55 -9.78
N THR A 20 28.93 -22.69 -11.10
CA THR A 20 28.95 -21.55 -12.04
C THR A 20 27.56 -21.12 -12.54
N GLN A 21 26.59 -22.03 -12.64
CA GLN A 21 25.25 -21.73 -13.19
C GLN A 21 24.26 -21.17 -12.16
N VAL A 22 24.29 -21.67 -10.93
CA VAL A 22 23.40 -21.19 -9.85
C VAL A 22 23.53 -19.67 -9.59
N PRO A 23 24.74 -19.07 -9.57
CA PRO A 23 24.88 -17.62 -9.43
C PRO A 23 24.23 -16.81 -10.56
N GLU A 24 24.27 -17.30 -11.81
CA GLU A 24 23.61 -16.63 -12.94
C GLU A 24 22.09 -16.75 -12.85
N LEU A 25 21.56 -17.89 -12.43
CA LEU A 25 20.12 -18.04 -12.19
C LEU A 25 19.63 -17.07 -11.11
N ILE A 26 20.34 -16.99 -9.98
CA ILE A 26 20.01 -16.05 -8.89
C ILE A 26 20.05 -14.60 -9.40
N ARG A 27 21.08 -14.23 -10.17
CA ARG A 27 21.16 -12.88 -10.77
C ARG A 27 20.00 -12.61 -11.73
N SER A 28 19.55 -13.61 -12.48
CA SER A 28 18.42 -13.49 -13.42
C SER A 28 17.09 -13.29 -12.69
N GLU A 29 16.83 -14.06 -11.62
CA GLU A 29 15.68 -13.90 -10.73
C GLU A 29 15.65 -12.51 -10.10
N ILE A 30 16.80 -12.04 -9.61
CA ILE A 30 16.92 -10.68 -9.07
C ILE A 30 16.62 -9.62 -10.14
N ARG A 31 17.14 -9.77 -11.37
CA ARG A 31 16.85 -8.84 -12.48
C ARG A 31 15.38 -8.87 -12.86
N LEU A 32 14.75 -10.03 -12.87
CA LEU A 32 13.33 -10.18 -13.15
C LEU A 32 12.48 -9.51 -12.07
N ALA A 33 12.79 -9.77 -10.79
CA ALA A 33 12.12 -9.12 -9.67
C ALA A 33 12.28 -7.59 -9.72
N GLN A 34 13.48 -7.09 -10.04
CA GLN A 34 13.71 -5.65 -10.24
C GLN A 34 12.85 -5.09 -11.39
N ALA A 35 12.76 -5.79 -12.51
CA ALA A 35 11.93 -5.37 -13.64
C ALA A 35 10.44 -5.36 -13.28
N GLU A 36 9.96 -6.38 -12.56
CA GLU A 36 8.57 -6.45 -12.11
C GLU A 36 8.23 -5.34 -11.10
N VAL A 37 9.12 -5.09 -10.13
CA VAL A 37 8.97 -3.98 -9.18
C VAL A 37 8.99 -2.63 -9.90
N ALA A 38 9.87 -2.43 -10.87
CA ALA A 38 9.91 -1.20 -11.66
C ALA A 38 8.63 -0.99 -12.49
N GLN A 39 8.12 -2.07 -13.11
CA GLN A 39 6.88 -2.02 -13.89
C GLN A 39 5.66 -1.74 -13.02
N LYS A 40 5.53 -2.46 -11.88
CA LYS A 40 4.46 -2.22 -10.89
C LYS A 40 4.58 -0.82 -10.28
N GLY A 41 5.80 -0.38 -9.96
CA GLY A 41 6.08 0.95 -9.43
C GLY A 41 5.69 2.07 -10.41
N LYS A 42 5.97 1.90 -11.71
CA LYS A 42 5.55 2.85 -12.74
C LYS A 42 4.03 2.92 -12.86
N ALA A 43 3.35 1.77 -12.91
CA ALA A 43 1.89 1.73 -12.98
C ALA A 43 1.24 2.36 -11.74
N ALA A 44 1.73 2.03 -10.55
CA ALA A 44 1.30 2.64 -9.30
C ALA A 44 1.57 4.15 -9.27
N GLY A 45 2.75 4.59 -9.72
CA GLY A 45 3.12 6.01 -9.76
C GLY A 45 2.25 6.82 -10.70
N VAL A 46 1.95 6.31 -11.90
CA VAL A 46 1.01 6.94 -12.84
C VAL A 46 -0.40 6.98 -12.24
N GLY A 47 -0.85 5.89 -11.61
CA GLY A 47 -2.14 5.84 -10.92
C GLY A 47 -2.27 6.88 -9.80
N ILE A 48 -1.29 6.96 -8.91
CA ILE A 48 -1.21 7.94 -7.82
C ILE A 48 -1.17 9.37 -8.39
N GLY A 49 -0.38 9.60 -9.44
CA GLY A 49 -0.29 10.90 -10.11
C GLY A 49 -1.63 11.35 -10.70
N MET A 50 -2.30 10.48 -11.47
CA MET A 50 -3.62 10.77 -12.04
C MET A 50 -4.69 10.96 -10.98
N PHE A 51 -4.72 10.13 -9.94
CA PHE A 51 -5.70 10.26 -8.85
C PHE A 51 -5.48 11.56 -8.07
N SER A 52 -4.23 11.93 -7.80
CA SER A 52 -3.91 13.21 -7.15
C SER A 52 -4.33 14.41 -7.99
N ALA A 53 -4.07 14.38 -9.30
CA ALA A 53 -4.50 15.42 -10.23
C ALA A 53 -6.03 15.53 -10.30
N ALA A 54 -6.73 14.39 -10.41
CA ALA A 54 -8.19 14.34 -10.39
C ALA A 54 -8.77 14.89 -9.08
N GLY A 55 -8.18 14.52 -7.93
CA GLY A 55 -8.58 15.03 -6.62
C GLY A 55 -8.41 16.54 -6.50
N LEU A 56 -7.30 17.09 -6.99
CA LEU A 56 -7.06 18.54 -6.99
C LEU A 56 -8.03 19.29 -7.90
N LEU A 57 -8.30 18.76 -9.11
CA LEU A 57 -9.29 19.33 -10.01
C LEU A 57 -10.70 19.27 -9.41
N ALA A 58 -11.07 18.15 -8.78
CA ALA A 58 -12.34 18.01 -8.08
C ALA A 58 -12.46 18.99 -6.90
N PHE A 59 -11.37 19.25 -6.17
CA PHE A 59 -11.34 20.24 -5.10
C PHE A 59 -11.61 21.66 -5.64
N PHE A 60 -10.94 22.07 -6.72
CA PHE A 60 -11.20 23.37 -7.34
C PHE A 60 -12.60 23.46 -7.94
N ALA A 61 -13.08 22.41 -8.61
CA ALA A 61 -14.44 22.36 -9.14
C ALA A 61 -15.48 22.50 -8.03
N PHE A 62 -15.28 21.81 -6.90
CA PHE A 62 -16.14 21.94 -5.73
C PHE A 62 -16.14 23.36 -5.16
N GLY A 63 -14.97 23.98 -5.01
CA GLY A 63 -14.86 25.38 -4.58
C GLY A 63 -15.60 26.35 -5.51
N THR A 64 -15.49 26.14 -6.83
CA THR A 64 -16.24 26.92 -7.83
C THR A 64 -17.75 26.71 -7.72
N LEU A 65 -18.21 25.48 -7.45
CA LEU A 65 -19.64 25.20 -7.21
C LEU A 65 -20.16 25.86 -5.94
N VAL A 66 -19.36 25.88 -4.87
CA VAL A 66 -19.68 26.62 -3.64
C VAL A 66 -19.80 28.12 -3.93
N ALA A 67 -18.84 28.71 -4.65
CA ALA A 67 -18.91 30.10 -5.06
C ALA A 67 -20.14 30.40 -5.93
N ALA A 68 -20.46 29.51 -6.89
CA ALA A 68 -21.64 29.63 -7.72
C ALA A 68 -22.94 29.56 -6.90
N ALA A 69 -23.02 28.70 -5.89
CA ALA A 69 -24.16 28.62 -4.99
C ALA A 69 -24.33 29.92 -4.17
N VAL A 70 -23.24 30.48 -3.68
CA VAL A 70 -23.25 31.78 -2.97
C VAL A 70 -23.73 32.89 -3.90
N LEU A 71 -23.17 33.00 -5.11
CA LEU A 71 -23.57 34.01 -6.09
C LEU A 71 -25.01 33.84 -6.56
N ALA A 72 -25.50 32.61 -6.68
CA ALA A 72 -26.89 32.34 -7.04
C ALA A 72 -27.86 32.79 -5.94
N LEU A 73 -27.49 32.59 -4.66
CA LEU A 73 -28.28 33.10 -3.53
C LEU A 73 -28.17 34.62 -3.41
N ASP A 74 -27.02 35.21 -3.72
CA ASP A 74 -26.80 36.66 -3.72
C ASP A 74 -27.77 37.43 -4.64
N LEU A 75 -28.36 36.75 -5.64
CA LEU A 75 -29.41 37.34 -6.50
C LEU A 75 -30.68 37.73 -5.72
N VAL A 76 -30.91 37.17 -4.54
CA VAL A 76 -32.15 37.34 -3.75
C VAL A 76 -31.92 37.71 -2.28
N LEU A 77 -30.67 37.68 -1.78
CA LEU A 77 -30.28 38.09 -0.42
C LEU A 77 -28.85 38.63 -0.42
N ASP A 78 -28.41 39.32 0.65
CA ASP A 78 -27.05 39.86 0.72
C ASP A 78 -25.96 38.76 0.68
N ALA A 79 -24.86 39.03 -0.04
CA ALA A 79 -23.72 38.13 -0.21
C ALA A 79 -23.20 37.50 1.10
N TRP A 80 -23.14 38.29 2.18
CA TRP A 80 -22.64 37.80 3.48
C TRP A 80 -23.57 36.73 4.08
N LEU A 81 -24.88 36.90 3.92
CA LEU A 81 -25.88 35.95 4.41
C LEU A 81 -25.91 34.69 3.52
N ALA A 82 -25.74 34.86 2.20
CA ALA A 82 -25.63 33.76 1.25
C ALA A 82 -24.44 32.85 1.58
N ALA A 83 -23.28 33.45 1.83
CA ALA A 83 -22.08 32.73 2.25
C ALA A 83 -22.29 31.95 3.56
N LEU A 84 -22.96 32.54 4.56
CA LEU A 84 -23.25 31.87 5.82
C LEU A 84 -24.20 30.68 5.65
N ILE A 85 -25.27 30.82 4.85
CA ILE A 85 -26.22 29.74 4.61
C ILE A 85 -25.51 28.55 3.94
N VAL A 86 -24.72 28.80 2.89
CA VAL A 86 -23.97 27.75 2.20
C VAL A 86 -22.97 27.10 3.15
N ALA A 87 -22.27 27.88 3.98
CA ALA A 87 -21.33 27.36 4.97
C ALA A 87 -22.01 26.43 6.00
N VAL A 88 -23.19 26.80 6.51
CA VAL A 88 -23.95 25.96 7.45
C VAL A 88 -24.37 24.64 6.81
N VAL A 89 -24.85 24.68 5.56
CA VAL A 89 -25.22 23.46 4.82
C VAL A 89 -24.00 22.54 4.64
N LEU A 90 -22.86 23.09 4.25
CA LEU A 90 -21.62 22.32 4.10
C LEU A 90 -21.14 21.71 5.42
N LEU A 91 -21.19 22.48 6.51
CA LEU A 91 -20.82 21.99 7.84
C LEU A 91 -21.77 20.89 8.34
N ALA A 92 -23.07 20.99 8.04
CA ALA A 92 -24.03 19.94 8.36
C ALA A 92 -23.69 18.63 7.61
N ILE A 93 -23.42 18.71 6.31
CA ILE A 93 -23.01 17.55 5.50
C ILE A 93 -21.70 16.98 6.03
N ALA A 94 -20.69 17.82 6.28
CA ALA A 94 -19.40 17.41 6.83
C ALA A 94 -19.55 16.75 8.21
N GLY A 95 -20.42 17.28 9.07
CA GLY A 95 -20.76 16.69 10.36
C GLY A 95 -21.35 15.30 10.22
N VAL A 96 -22.31 15.10 9.30
CA VAL A 96 -22.89 13.78 9.03
C VAL A 96 -21.81 12.80 8.53
N ILE A 97 -20.98 13.20 7.58
CA ILE A 97 -19.89 12.35 7.06
C ILE A 97 -18.91 11.99 8.18
N ALA A 98 -18.48 12.96 9.00
CA ALA A 98 -17.57 12.73 10.11
C ALA A 98 -18.16 11.79 11.16
N LEU A 99 -19.45 11.92 11.46
CA LEU A 99 -20.15 11.04 12.41
C LEU A 99 -20.26 9.60 11.90
N HIS A 100 -20.45 9.38 10.59
CA HIS A 100 -20.44 8.03 10.02
C HIS A 100 -19.01 7.48 9.91
N GLY A 101 -18.05 8.33 9.56
CA GLY A 101 -16.64 7.98 9.47
C GLY A 101 -16.07 7.51 10.80
N LYS A 102 -16.34 8.24 11.90
CA LYS A 102 -15.90 7.82 13.25
C LYS A 102 -16.47 6.46 13.64
N ASN A 103 -17.71 6.14 13.26
CA ASN A 103 -18.35 4.87 13.62
C ASN A 103 -17.67 3.72 12.88
N LYS A 104 -17.37 3.91 11.59
CA LYS A 104 -16.62 2.91 10.80
C LYS A 104 -15.20 2.72 11.31
N VAL A 105 -14.50 3.79 11.69
CA VAL A 105 -13.16 3.67 12.28
C VAL A 105 -13.21 2.96 13.64
N ALA A 106 -14.24 3.23 14.46
CA ALA A 106 -14.43 2.53 15.73
C ALA A 106 -14.76 1.04 15.55
N GLU A 107 -15.48 0.67 14.49
CA GLU A 107 -15.82 -0.73 14.17
C GLU A 107 -14.61 -1.56 13.70
N VAL A 108 -13.61 -0.94 13.08
CA VAL A 108 -12.41 -1.64 12.55
C VAL A 108 -11.50 -2.16 13.67
N GLY A 109 -11.73 -1.74 14.93
CA GLY A 109 -10.98 -2.24 16.09
C GLY A 109 -9.51 -1.78 16.09
N SER A 110 -8.75 -2.33 17.04
CA SER A 110 -7.32 -2.06 17.17
C SER A 110 -6.58 -2.50 15.90
N PRO A 111 -5.79 -1.64 15.23
CA PRO A 111 -4.96 -2.03 14.09
C PRO A 111 -3.82 -2.98 14.50
N THR A 112 -3.74 -3.31 15.78
CA THR A 112 -2.77 -4.22 16.36
C THR A 112 -3.17 -5.64 15.99
N PRO A 113 -2.35 -6.40 15.24
CA PRO A 113 -2.63 -7.79 14.93
C PRO A 113 -2.40 -8.64 16.18
N GLU A 114 -3.36 -8.60 17.11
CA GLU A 114 -3.31 -9.22 18.44
C GLU A 114 -2.94 -10.70 18.34
N ARG A 115 -3.55 -11.42 17.39
CA ARG A 115 -3.24 -12.83 17.13
C ARG A 115 -1.79 -13.07 16.67
N ALA A 116 -1.23 -12.17 15.87
CA ALA A 116 0.15 -12.31 15.39
C ALA A 116 1.14 -12.03 16.53
N ILE A 117 0.83 -11.05 17.39
CA ILE A 117 1.65 -10.72 18.55
C ILE A 117 1.59 -11.84 19.59
N ASP A 118 0.42 -12.44 19.82
CA ASP A 118 0.28 -13.55 20.76
C ASP A 118 0.99 -14.82 20.26
N GLY A 119 0.92 -15.12 18.96
CA GLY A 119 1.72 -16.21 18.37
C GLY A 119 3.24 -16.03 18.58
N ILE A 120 3.75 -14.81 18.39
CA ILE A 120 5.18 -14.50 18.63
C ILE A 120 5.53 -14.68 20.12
N LYS A 121 4.62 -14.32 21.05
CA LYS A 121 4.87 -14.53 22.49
C LYS A 121 4.93 -16.00 22.84
N ASP A 122 4.06 -16.83 22.27
CA ASP A 122 4.03 -18.28 22.49
C ASP A 122 5.28 -18.97 21.93
N ASP A 123 5.72 -18.56 20.74
CA ASP A 123 6.96 -19.03 20.13
C ASP A 123 8.18 -18.68 21.00
N VAL A 124 8.25 -17.45 21.52
CA VAL A 124 9.31 -16.99 22.43
C VAL A 124 9.27 -17.73 23.77
N ALA A 125 8.08 -18.00 24.32
CA ALA A 125 7.91 -18.74 25.56
C ALA A 125 8.39 -20.19 25.42
N THR A 126 8.11 -20.83 24.27
CA THR A 126 8.54 -22.19 23.96
C THR A 126 10.06 -22.31 23.86
N ILE A 127 10.71 -21.35 23.19
CA ILE A 127 12.17 -21.31 23.07
C ILE A 127 12.84 -21.06 24.43
N LYS A 128 12.25 -20.19 25.26
CA LYS A 128 12.77 -19.88 26.60
C LYS A 128 12.58 -21.03 27.59
N GLY A 129 11.48 -21.78 27.52
CA GLY A 129 11.23 -22.97 28.32
C GLY A 129 12.10 -24.18 27.93
N GLY A 130 12.39 -24.32 26.63
CA GLY A 130 13.28 -25.37 26.10
C GLY A 130 14.76 -25.22 26.49
N SER A 131 15.17 -24.07 27.04
CA SER A 131 16.54 -23.83 27.49
C SER A 131 16.83 -24.33 28.93
N SER A 132 15.89 -25.07 29.55
CA SER A 132 15.99 -25.50 30.95
C SER A 132 15.90 -27.02 31.18
N ALA A 133 16.14 -27.83 30.14
CA ALA A 133 16.26 -29.29 30.23
C ALA A 133 17.67 -29.76 29.89
#